data_AF-A0A914D4N0-F1
#
_entry.id   AF-A0A914D4N0-F1
#
_cell.length_a   1.000
_cell.length_b   1.000
_cell.length_c   1.000
_cell.angle_alpha   90.00
_cell.angle_beta   90.00
_cell.angle_gamma   90.00
#
_symmetry.space_group_name_H-M   'P 1'
#
loop_
_entity.id
_entity.type
_entity.pdbx_description
1 polymer ?
#
loop_
_entity_poly.entity_id
_entity_poly.type
_entity_poly.pdbx_seq_one_letter_code
_entity_poly.pdbx_strand_id
1 'polypeptide(L)'
;MMRKSIAAWYLEREPKQLVYHITKYRQREGWSHRDLLRLCHPDVSKKGDDALVYDQIFHYVVHGETSPTKRKFPQETTDEPAAKKSRKNYELTQTMLEKETISEALKLLDAFISIKHLTQSHHDKHVAQAIREHGLVREHIATELLNSPVVWIALLENMPLTALIRNLAKLSSLK
;
A
#
# COMPACT_ATOMS: atom_id res chain seq x y z
N MET A 1 26.25 3.64 7.30
CA MET A 1 25.42 4.85 7.06
C MET A 1 24.31 4.57 6.05
N MET A 2 24.60 3.98 4.88
CA MET A 2 23.61 3.71 3.82
C MET A 2 22.35 2.93 4.24
N ARG A 3 22.48 1.81 4.97
CA ARG A 3 21.30 1.05 5.46
C ARG A 3 20.36 1.90 6.30
N LYS A 4 20.91 2.73 7.20
CA LYS A 4 20.13 3.61 8.08
C LYS A 4 19.41 4.69 7.26
N SER A 5 20.08 5.28 6.27
CA SER A 5 19.48 6.27 5.38
C SER A 5 18.34 5.69 4.54
N ILE A 6 18.52 4.47 4.00
CA ILE A 6 17.46 3.79 3.25
C ILE A 6 16.29 3.43 4.18
N ALA A 7 16.55 2.90 5.37
CA ALA A 7 15.50 2.62 6.35
C ALA A 7 14.75 3.90 6.77
N ALA A 8 15.46 5.00 6.98
CA ALA A 8 14.89 6.30 7.28
C ALA A 8 13.97 6.78 6.15
N TRP A 9 14.34 6.59 4.87
CA TRP A 9 13.47 6.95 3.74
C TRP A 9 12.08 6.28 3.78
N TYR A 10 11.99 5.04 4.26
CA TYR A 10 10.70 4.36 4.45
C TYR A 10 9.92 4.90 5.64
N LEU A 11 10.63 5.17 6.74
CA LEU A 11 10.02 5.60 7.99
C LEU A 11 9.63 7.08 7.96
N GLU A 12 10.38 7.97 7.33
CA GLU A 12 10.12 9.42 7.34
C GLU A 12 8.91 9.86 6.51
N ARG A 13 8.40 8.98 5.64
CA ARG A 13 7.25 9.28 4.78
C ARG A 13 5.94 9.05 5.49
N GLU A 14 4.97 9.93 5.24
CA GLU A 14 3.58 9.70 5.65
C GLU A 14 3.06 8.36 5.09
N PRO A 15 2.29 7.57 5.87
CA PRO A 15 1.79 6.26 5.43
C PRO A 15 1.14 6.27 4.04
N LYS A 16 0.30 7.27 3.73
CA LYS A 16 -0.40 7.36 2.44
C LYS A 16 0.56 7.55 1.28
N GLN A 17 1.56 8.43 1.44
CA GLN A 17 2.61 8.65 0.45
C GLN A 17 3.50 7.41 0.28
N LEU A 18 3.80 6.73 1.38
CA LEU A 18 4.57 5.50 1.36
C LEU A 18 3.84 4.42 0.54
N VAL A 19 2.55 4.18 0.82
CA VAL A 19 1.73 3.23 0.06
C VAL A 19 1.74 3.60 -1.43
N TYR A 20 1.49 4.88 -1.76
CA TYR A 20 1.53 5.35 -3.15
C TYR A 20 2.85 5.00 -3.86
N HIS A 21 4.00 5.22 -3.21
CA HIS A 21 5.30 4.88 -3.80
C HIS A 21 5.48 3.38 -4.01
N ILE A 22 5.15 2.55 -3.01
CA ILE A 22 5.36 1.11 -3.11
C ILE A 22 4.41 0.43 -4.10
N THR A 23 3.20 0.96 -4.31
CA THR A 23 2.22 0.40 -5.25
C THR A 23 2.47 0.90 -6.67
N LYS A 24 2.88 2.17 -6.86
CA LYS A 24 3.18 2.73 -8.18
C LYS A 24 4.53 2.28 -8.74
N TYR A 25 5.56 2.22 -7.88
CA TYR A 25 6.94 1.93 -8.26
C TYR A 25 7.44 0.62 -7.66
N ARG A 26 6.64 -0.45 -7.79
CA ARG A 26 6.91 -1.78 -7.19
C ARG A 26 8.33 -2.30 -7.42
N GLN A 27 8.85 -2.10 -8.63
CA GLN A 27 10.22 -2.43 -9.02
C GLN A 27 10.74 -1.43 -10.06
N ARG A 28 12.02 -1.07 -9.99
CA ARG A 28 12.74 -0.24 -10.96
C ARG A 28 14.23 -0.59 -10.97
N GLU A 29 14.86 -0.54 -12.14
CA GLU A 29 16.30 -0.83 -12.31
C GLU A 29 16.75 -2.16 -11.66
N GLY A 30 15.91 -3.19 -11.73
CA GLY A 30 16.20 -4.51 -11.15
C GLY A 30 16.01 -4.63 -9.63
N TRP A 31 15.62 -3.55 -8.94
CA TRP A 31 15.38 -3.54 -7.49
C TRP A 31 13.89 -3.44 -7.16
N SER A 32 13.43 -4.22 -6.18
CA SER A 32 12.09 -4.08 -5.60
C SER A 32 12.14 -3.53 -4.18
N HIS A 33 11.01 -2.96 -3.72
CA HIS A 33 10.88 -2.55 -2.32
C HIS A 33 11.12 -3.70 -1.34
N ARG A 34 10.76 -4.93 -1.70
CA ARG A 34 11.02 -6.14 -0.91
C ARG A 34 12.51 -6.38 -0.71
N ASP A 35 13.32 -6.21 -1.75
CA ASP A 35 14.77 -6.40 -1.66
C ASP A 35 15.39 -5.33 -0.77
N LEU A 36 14.92 -4.09 -0.90
CA LEU A 36 15.36 -3.00 -0.04
C LEU A 36 15.00 -3.23 1.43
N LEU A 37 13.77 -3.65 1.74
CA LEU A 37 13.36 -3.96 3.12
C LEU A 37 14.19 -5.10 3.73
N ARG A 38 14.54 -6.13 2.93
CA ARG A 38 15.41 -7.22 3.36
C ARG A 38 16.85 -6.78 3.67
N LEU A 39 17.31 -5.68 3.07
CA LEU A 39 18.68 -5.17 3.28
C LEU A 39 18.75 -4.08 4.35
N CYS A 40 17.77 -3.18 4.42
CA CYS A 40 17.82 -2.02 5.30
C CYS A 40 17.23 -2.28 6.69
N HIS A 41 16.36 -3.28 6.85
CA HIS A 41 15.72 -3.68 8.12
C HIS A 41 15.16 -2.48 8.90
N PRO A 42 14.12 -1.79 8.37
CA PRO A 42 13.55 -0.63 9.04
C PRO A 42 12.86 -1.05 10.35
N ASP A 43 13.11 -0.28 11.39
CA ASP A 43 12.57 -0.54 12.73
C ASP A 43 11.29 0.28 12.96
N VAL A 44 10.15 -0.38 12.80
CA VAL A 44 8.81 0.24 12.93
C VAL A 44 8.48 0.66 14.35
N SER A 45 9.15 0.13 15.37
CA SER A 45 8.91 0.49 16.78
C SER A 45 9.10 1.98 17.05
N LYS A 46 9.94 2.64 16.25
CA LYS A 46 10.24 4.08 16.31
C LYS A 46 9.08 4.97 15.89
N LYS A 47 7.97 4.40 15.42
CA LYS A 47 6.78 5.13 14.95
C LYS A 47 5.67 5.28 15.97
N GLY A 48 5.87 4.83 17.21
CA GLY A 48 4.87 4.95 18.26
C GLY A 48 3.54 4.36 17.79
N ASP A 49 2.45 5.12 17.92
CA ASP A 49 1.10 4.67 17.55
C ASP A 49 0.94 4.30 16.06
N ASP A 50 1.79 4.79 15.17
CA ASP A 50 1.70 4.45 13.74
C ASP A 50 2.41 3.13 13.41
N ALA A 51 3.15 2.54 14.36
CA ALA A 51 4.00 1.35 14.13
C ALA A 51 3.24 0.21 13.44
N LEU A 52 1.99 -0.02 13.84
CA LEU A 52 1.13 -1.05 13.25
C LEU A 52 0.78 -0.79 11.78
N VAL A 53 0.54 0.47 11.41
CA VAL A 53 0.27 0.85 10.03
C VAL A 53 1.49 0.57 9.15
N TYR A 54 2.70 0.97 9.56
CA TYR A 54 3.93 0.69 8.81
C TYR A 54 4.21 -0.81 8.72
N ASP A 55 3.95 -1.55 9.80
CA ASP A 55 4.12 -3.00 9.83
C ASP A 55 3.19 -3.69 8.81
N GLN A 56 1.93 -3.27 8.70
CA GLN A 56 1.00 -3.79 7.68
C GLN A 56 1.45 -3.46 6.26
N ILE A 57 1.93 -2.24 6.03
CA ILE A 57 2.48 -1.82 4.74
C ILE A 57 3.70 -2.69 4.36
N PHE A 58 4.63 -2.91 5.29
CA PHE A 58 5.82 -3.74 5.05
C PHE A 58 5.47 -5.22 4.91
N HIS A 59 4.50 -5.71 5.66
CA HIS A 59 3.95 -7.06 5.50
C HIS A 59 3.43 -7.25 4.08
N TYR A 60 2.64 -6.31 3.56
CA TYR A 60 2.20 -6.34 2.16
C TYR A 60 3.37 -6.34 1.17
N VAL A 61 4.41 -5.54 1.37
CA VAL A 61 5.57 -5.55 0.46
C VAL A 61 6.25 -6.93 0.44
N VAL A 62 6.31 -7.62 1.59
CA VAL A 62 6.98 -8.91 1.76
C VAL A 62 6.07 -10.11 1.47
N HIS A 63 4.75 -10.00 1.55
CA HIS A 63 3.84 -11.15 1.37
C HIS A 63 2.87 -10.96 0.21
N GLY A 64 2.62 -9.72 -0.21
CA GLY A 64 1.67 -9.38 -1.26
C GLY A 64 0.24 -9.19 -0.75
N GLU A 65 0.01 -9.39 0.55
CA GLU A 65 -1.26 -9.27 1.25
C GLU A 65 -1.06 -8.57 2.60
N THR A 66 -2.10 -7.89 3.08
CA THR A 66 -2.14 -7.36 4.45
C THR A 66 -2.29 -8.52 5.43
N SER A 67 -1.67 -8.41 6.61
CA SER A 67 -1.82 -9.45 7.63
C SER A 67 -3.27 -9.47 8.08
N PRO A 68 -3.92 -10.66 8.20
CA PRO A 68 -5.29 -10.73 8.69
C PRO A 68 -5.38 -10.04 10.05
N THR A 69 -6.03 -8.88 10.07
CA THR A 69 -6.32 -8.12 11.28
C THR A 69 -7.20 -9.03 12.12
N LYS A 70 -6.61 -9.62 13.17
CA LYS A 70 -7.20 -10.42 14.27
C LYS A 70 -6.20 -11.45 14.79
N ARG A 71 -5.09 -11.03 15.40
CA ARG A 71 -4.36 -11.90 16.33
C ARG A 71 -3.88 -11.13 17.55
N LYS A 72 -4.66 -11.31 18.63
CA LYS A 72 -4.30 -11.23 20.06
C LYS A 72 -4.11 -9.85 20.65
N PHE A 73 -5.21 -9.15 20.91
CA PHE A 73 -5.36 -8.69 22.28
C PHE A 73 -5.65 -9.93 23.15
N PRO A 74 -4.88 -10.22 24.20
CA PRO A 74 -5.46 -10.89 25.35
C PRO A 74 -6.66 -10.03 25.77
N GLN A 75 -7.88 -10.55 25.67
CA GLN A 75 -8.99 -9.95 26.40
C GLN A 75 -8.55 -9.96 27.86
N GLU A 76 -8.51 -8.80 28.50
CA GLU A 76 -8.16 -8.63 29.91
C GLU A 76 -8.77 -9.75 30.75
N THR A 77 -7.96 -10.74 31.10
CA THR A 77 -8.21 -11.67 32.21
C THR A 77 -6.89 -12.34 32.56
N THR A 78 -6.63 -12.39 33.86
CA THR A 78 -5.60 -13.14 34.58
C THR A 78 -4.19 -12.58 34.63
N ASP A 79 -3.86 -12.12 35.84
CA ASP A 79 -2.54 -12.01 36.43
C ASP A 79 -1.68 -13.25 36.12
N GLU A 80 -0.83 -13.19 35.08
CA GLU A 80 0.38 -13.99 34.94
C GLU A 80 1.20 -13.50 33.72
N PRO A 81 2.54 -13.47 33.77
CA PRO A 81 3.35 -12.86 32.72
C PRO A 81 3.48 -13.83 31.54
N ALA A 82 2.52 -13.79 30.63
CA ALA A 82 2.56 -14.51 29.37
C ALA A 82 3.54 -13.88 28.37
N ALA A 83 4.83 -13.80 28.74
CA ALA A 83 5.91 -13.37 27.88
C ALA A 83 6.27 -14.44 26.85
N LYS A 84 5.38 -14.71 25.88
CA LYS A 84 5.83 -15.18 24.56
C LYS A 84 6.32 -13.94 23.81
N LYS A 85 7.63 -13.65 23.92
CA LYS A 85 8.33 -12.58 23.19
C LYS A 85 7.73 -12.42 21.79
N SER A 86 6.97 -11.34 21.59
CA SER A 86 6.53 -10.94 20.26
C SER A 86 7.79 -10.77 19.42
N ARG A 87 7.79 -11.26 18.18
CA ARG A 87 8.89 -11.00 17.23
C ARG A 87 9.06 -9.50 16.94
N LYS A 88 8.10 -8.68 17.34
CA LYS A 88 8.05 -7.24 17.12
C LYS A 88 8.62 -6.51 18.33
N ASN A 89 9.42 -5.48 18.09
CA ASN A 89 10.06 -4.65 19.12
C ASN A 89 9.10 -3.60 19.72
N TYR A 90 7.79 -3.84 19.67
CA TYR A 90 6.77 -2.95 20.21
C TYR A 90 5.59 -3.76 20.75
N GLU A 91 4.90 -3.19 21.74
CA GLU A 91 3.66 -3.73 22.30
C GLU A 91 2.46 -3.14 21.57
N LEU A 92 1.43 -3.95 21.34
CA LEU A 92 0.20 -3.53 20.68
C LEU A 92 -0.67 -2.73 21.66
N THR A 93 -0.98 -1.49 21.33
CA THR A 93 -1.89 -0.63 22.11
C THR A 93 -3.23 -0.45 21.40
N GLN A 94 -4.28 -0.11 22.15
CA GLN A 94 -5.60 0.16 21.58
C GLN A 94 -5.56 1.31 20.56
N THR A 95 -4.75 2.35 20.83
CA THR A 95 -4.51 3.48 19.93
C THR A 95 -3.97 3.05 18.57
N MET A 96 -3.08 2.06 18.51
CA MET A 96 -2.55 1.53 17.26
C MET A 96 -3.62 0.87 16.38
N LEU A 97 -4.55 0.13 16.99
CA LEU A 97 -5.62 -0.54 16.22
C LEU A 97 -6.66 0.45 15.72
N GLU A 98 -6.98 1.47 16.51
CA GLU A 98 -7.87 2.56 16.08
C GLU A 98 -7.27 3.28 14.87
N LYS A 99 -5.97 3.60 14.93
CA LYS A 99 -5.25 4.18 13.80
C LYS A 99 -5.18 3.26 12.59
N GLU A 100 -4.94 1.97 12.76
CA GLU A 100 -4.97 0.98 11.67
C GLU A 100 -6.34 1.01 10.95
N THR A 101 -7.42 0.97 11.73
CA THR A 101 -8.80 0.93 11.21
C THR A 101 -9.16 2.19 10.41
N ILE A 102 -8.72 3.36 10.87
CA ILE A 102 -9.08 4.65 10.26
C ILE A 102 -8.15 4.99 9.09
N SER A 103 -6.93 4.42 9.06
CA SER A 103 -5.86 4.77 8.13
C SER A 103 -6.29 4.79 6.66
N GLU A 104 -6.26 5.97 6.04
CA GLU A 104 -6.47 6.12 4.60
C GLU A 104 -5.43 5.37 3.77
N ALA A 105 -4.22 5.21 4.30
CA ALA A 105 -3.13 4.50 3.64
C ALA A 105 -3.47 3.01 3.47
N LEU A 106 -4.03 2.38 4.52
CA LEU A 106 -4.43 0.97 4.45
C LEU A 106 -5.67 0.80 3.58
N LYS A 107 -6.63 1.72 3.63
CA LYS A 107 -7.77 1.72 2.69
C LYS A 107 -7.32 1.79 1.24
N LEU A 108 -6.37 2.67 0.92
CA LEU A 108 -5.77 2.76 -0.42
C LEU A 108 -5.04 1.48 -0.80
N LEU A 109 -4.33 0.86 0.13
CA LEU A 109 -3.62 -0.40 -0.08
C LEU A 109 -4.60 -1.55 -0.35
N ASP A 110 -5.66 -1.66 0.44
CA ASP A 110 -6.69 -2.69 0.30
C ASP A 110 -7.46 -2.51 -1.02
N ALA A 111 -7.79 -1.27 -1.40
CA ALA A 111 -8.37 -0.96 -2.70
C ALA A 111 -7.44 -1.36 -3.85
N PHE A 112 -6.12 -1.12 -3.73
CA PHE A 112 -5.16 -1.59 -4.70
C PHE A 112 -5.14 -3.13 -4.79
N ILE A 113 -5.11 -3.83 -3.64
CA ILE A 113 -5.09 -5.30 -3.59
C ILE A 113 -6.36 -5.88 -4.24
N SER A 114 -7.53 -5.29 -3.96
CA SER A 114 -8.80 -5.75 -4.50
C SER A 114 -8.87 -5.64 -6.02
N ILE A 115 -8.33 -4.55 -6.60
CA ILE A 115 -8.36 -4.36 -8.05
C ILE A 115 -7.20 -5.04 -8.79
N LYS A 116 -6.07 -5.32 -8.13
CA LYS A 116 -4.85 -5.87 -8.75
C LYS A 116 -5.08 -7.18 -9.49
N HIS A 117 -6.03 -7.99 -9.03
CA HIS A 117 -6.37 -9.29 -9.61
C HIS A 117 -7.59 -9.23 -10.56
N LEU A 118 -8.21 -8.06 -10.74
CA LEU A 118 -9.31 -7.88 -11.66
C LEU A 118 -8.76 -7.73 -13.09
N THR A 119 -8.91 -8.78 -13.89
CA THR A 119 -8.48 -8.81 -15.30
C THR A 119 -9.64 -8.76 -16.29
N GLN A 120 -10.89 -8.83 -15.80
CA GLN A 120 -12.08 -8.91 -16.63
C GLN A 120 -12.71 -7.53 -16.87
N SER A 121 -13.06 -7.23 -18.12
CA SER A 121 -13.66 -5.96 -18.58
C SER A 121 -14.99 -5.59 -17.92
N HIS A 122 -15.71 -6.53 -17.30
CA HIS A 122 -16.97 -6.22 -16.60
C HIS A 122 -16.77 -5.37 -15.33
N HIS A 123 -15.53 -5.23 -14.84
CA HIS A 123 -15.19 -4.47 -13.64
C HIS A 123 -14.82 -3.01 -13.91
N ASP A 124 -14.92 -2.53 -15.16
CA ASP A 124 -14.50 -1.17 -15.56
C ASP A 124 -15.08 -0.06 -14.67
N LYS A 125 -16.39 -0.14 -14.35
CA LYS A 125 -17.07 0.84 -13.50
C LYS A 125 -16.55 0.81 -12.05
N HIS A 126 -16.33 -0.39 -11.52
CA HIS A 126 -15.80 -0.57 -10.17
C HIS A 126 -14.38 -0.01 -10.06
N VAL A 127 -13.54 -0.28 -11.07
CA VAL A 127 -12.16 0.23 -11.14
C VAL A 127 -12.15 1.75 -11.30
N ALA A 128 -13.02 2.31 -12.16
CA ALA A 128 -13.18 3.75 -12.31
C ALA A 128 -13.62 4.44 -11.01
N GLN A 129 -14.48 3.80 -10.21
CA GLN A 129 -14.85 4.30 -8.88
C GLN A 129 -13.65 4.27 -7.93
N ALA A 130 -12.91 3.15 -7.86
CA ALA A 130 -11.73 3.02 -7.01
C ALA A 130 -10.63 4.05 -7.37
N ILE A 131 -10.48 4.39 -8.65
CA ILE A 131 -9.58 5.45 -9.12
C ILE A 131 -9.96 6.80 -8.51
N ARG A 132 -11.25 7.17 -8.55
CA ARG A 132 -11.72 8.46 -8.01
C ARG A 132 -11.63 8.53 -6.49
N GLU A 133 -11.97 7.43 -5.82
CA GLU A 133 -12.02 7.38 -4.36
C GLU A 133 -10.62 7.36 -3.73
N HIS A 134 -9.69 6.59 -4.30
CA HIS A 134 -8.37 6.36 -3.70
C HIS A 134 -7.22 7.00 -4.48
N GLY A 135 -7.48 7.68 -5.60
CA GLY A 135 -6.44 8.31 -6.41
C GLY A 135 -5.51 7.30 -7.09
N LEU A 136 -6.06 6.14 -7.51
CA LEU A 136 -5.27 5.13 -8.19
C LEU A 136 -4.81 5.63 -9.57
N VAL A 137 -3.57 5.33 -9.93
CA VAL A 137 -2.96 5.74 -11.20
C VAL A 137 -2.85 4.57 -12.17
N ARG A 138 -2.49 4.86 -13.41
CA ARG A 138 -2.32 3.86 -14.49
C ARG A 138 -1.46 2.67 -14.07
N GLU A 139 -0.38 2.88 -13.31
CA GLU A 139 0.50 1.79 -12.85
C GLU A 139 -0.19 0.78 -11.91
N HIS A 140 -1.33 1.13 -11.33
CA HIS A 140 -2.12 0.25 -10.47
C HIS A 140 -3.10 -0.65 -11.24
N ILE A 141 -3.40 -0.31 -12.49
CA ILE A 141 -4.49 -0.93 -13.26
C ILE A 141 -3.96 -2.08 -14.11
N ALA A 142 -4.69 -3.19 -14.15
CA ALA A 142 -4.38 -4.32 -15.02
C ALA A 142 -4.41 -3.90 -16.50
N THR A 143 -3.51 -4.46 -17.30
CA THR A 143 -3.33 -4.08 -18.71
C THR A 143 -4.57 -4.26 -19.57
N GLU A 144 -5.40 -5.24 -19.23
CA GLU A 144 -6.63 -5.63 -19.89
C GLU A 144 -7.70 -4.54 -19.75
N LEU A 145 -7.79 -3.94 -18.55
CA LEU A 145 -8.72 -2.87 -18.21
C LEU A 145 -8.31 -1.52 -18.82
N LEU A 146 -7.06 -1.38 -19.27
CA LEU A 146 -6.59 -0.19 -20.00
C LEU A 146 -7.13 -0.13 -21.44
N ASN A 147 -7.99 -1.05 -21.86
CA ASN A 147 -8.78 -0.94 -23.09
C ASN A 147 -10.14 -0.26 -22.88
N SER A 148 -10.52 0.03 -21.64
CA SER A 148 -11.81 0.64 -21.32
C SER A 148 -11.75 2.17 -21.37
N PRO A 149 -12.59 2.83 -22.20
CA PRO A 149 -12.71 4.30 -22.18
C PRO A 149 -13.15 4.83 -20.80
N VAL A 150 -13.99 4.07 -20.09
CA VAL A 150 -14.51 4.46 -18.76
C VAL A 150 -13.37 4.57 -17.73
N VAL A 151 -12.45 3.62 -17.75
CA VAL A 151 -11.27 3.62 -16.87
C VAL A 151 -10.34 4.80 -17.21
N TRP A 152 -10.12 5.07 -18.50
CA TRP A 152 -9.29 6.20 -18.91
C TRP A 152 -9.88 7.56 -18.55
N ILE A 153 -11.18 7.75 -18.69
CA ILE A 153 -11.86 8.97 -18.26
C ILE A 153 -11.60 9.23 -16.76
N ALA A 154 -11.74 8.21 -15.92
CA ALA A 154 -11.45 8.33 -14.49
C ALA A 154 -9.97 8.64 -14.20
N LEU A 155 -9.04 8.00 -14.93
CA LEU A 155 -7.60 8.28 -14.77
C LEU A 155 -7.24 9.71 -15.16
N LEU A 156 -7.88 10.26 -16.20
CA LEU A 156 -7.58 11.59 -16.75
C LEU A 156 -7.93 12.73 -15.79
N GLU A 157 -8.92 12.55 -14.92
CA GLU A 157 -9.40 13.59 -13.98
C GLU A 157 -8.26 14.19 -13.13
N ASN A 158 -7.29 13.36 -12.73
CA ASN A 158 -6.16 13.77 -11.89
C ASN A 158 -4.79 13.39 -12.50
N MET A 159 -4.72 13.16 -13.82
CA MET A 159 -3.49 12.69 -14.47
C MET A 159 -2.43 13.80 -14.57
N PRO A 160 -1.19 13.59 -14.09
CA PRO A 160 -0.10 14.54 -14.31
C PRO A 160 0.22 14.71 -15.80
N LEU A 161 0.59 15.92 -16.23
CA LEU A 161 0.85 16.25 -17.64
C LEU A 161 1.87 15.31 -18.31
N THR A 162 2.96 14.96 -17.62
CA THR A 162 3.96 14.01 -18.15
C THR A 162 3.38 12.60 -18.35
N ALA A 163 2.44 12.17 -17.49
CA ALA A 163 1.76 10.90 -17.68
C ALA A 163 0.76 10.98 -18.85
N LEU A 164 0.03 12.08 -19.00
CA LEU A 164 -0.91 12.31 -20.10
C LEU A 164 -0.20 12.23 -21.45
N ILE A 165 0.88 13.00 -21.65
CA ILE A 165 1.61 13.08 -22.91
C ILE A 165 2.12 11.70 -23.34
N ARG A 166 2.66 10.90 -22.40
CA ARG A 166 3.16 9.54 -22.70
C ARG A 166 2.06 8.55 -23.10
N ASN A 167 0.79 8.85 -22.81
CA ASN A 167 -0.33 7.95 -23.09
C ASN A 167 -1.22 8.41 -24.25
N LEU A 168 -0.90 9.50 -24.95
CA LEU A 168 -1.71 10.04 -26.05
C LEU A 168 -1.98 9.01 -27.16
N ALA A 169 -0.97 8.25 -27.57
CA ALA A 169 -1.13 7.21 -28.60
C ALA A 169 -2.12 6.11 -28.16
N LYS A 170 -2.14 5.78 -26.86
CA LYS A 170 -3.12 4.83 -26.32
C LYS A 170 -4.51 5.45 -26.29
N LEU A 171 -4.64 6.68 -25.80
CA LEU A 171 -5.91 7.41 -25.75
C LEU A 171 -6.55 7.56 -27.13
N SER A 172 -5.78 7.88 -28.18
CA SER A 172 -6.29 7.99 -29.55
C SER A 172 -6.72 6.65 -30.18
N SER A 173 -6.24 5.52 -29.63
CA SER A 173 -6.62 4.19 -30.10
C SER A 173 -7.95 3.67 -29.53
N LEU A 174 -8.42 4.30 -28.44
CA LEU A 174 -9.69 3.95 -27.81
C LEU A 174 -10.81 4.60 -28.62
N LYS A 175 -11.78 3.78 -29.05
CA LYS A 175 -12.96 4.23 -29.77
C LYS A 175 -14.15 4.35 -28.82
#